data_AF-A0A382MNL4-F1
#
_entry.id   AF-A0A382MNL4-F1
#
_cell.length_a   1.000
_cell.length_b   1.000
_cell.length_c   1.000
_cell.angle_alpha   90.00
_cell.angle_beta   90.00
_cell.angle_gamma   90.00
#
_symmetry.space_group_name_H-M   'P 1'
#
loop_
_entity.id
_entity.type
_entity.pdbx_description
1 polymer ?
#
loop_
_entity_poly.entity_id
_entity_poly.type
_entity_poly.pdbx_seq_one_letter_code
_entity_poly.pdbx_strand_id
1 'polypeptide(L)'
;MTDGALPKGFEKGSSSSAPKKRGADKMGISVAIGITAVALIIGIGFTGVIPMGDETFSFMEPAPSAPIVQEKPTTPVIQQAPSATYSQMQSSSYLSSDRDLIDQLDWSISTGDVMSMHLDKGSSSLVIQTITADDGELFVGLNADYIGSDDGTFFILVDNQEHEDYEQAGMDLYINLPAGAEKIEIIGSYAIL
;
A
#
# COMPACT_ATOMS: atom_id res chain seq x y z
N MET A 1 -47.84 -56.53 -6.38
CA MET A 1 -48.14 -57.53 -5.34
C MET A 1 -47.04 -58.59 -5.43
N THR A 2 -46.23 -58.89 -4.43
CA THR A 2 -46.28 -58.46 -3.02
C THR A 2 -44.87 -58.40 -2.41
N ASP A 3 -44.65 -57.32 -1.65
CA ASP A 3 -43.69 -57.05 -0.56
C ASP A 3 -42.51 -58.00 -0.27
N GLY A 4 -41.30 -57.42 -0.29
CA GLY A 4 -40.13 -57.91 0.43
C GLY A 4 -40.09 -57.35 1.86
N ALA A 5 -39.70 -58.17 2.84
CA ALA A 5 -39.93 -57.91 4.26
C ALA A 5 -39.01 -56.86 4.90
N LEU A 6 -39.58 -56.09 5.85
CA LEU A 6 -38.86 -55.20 6.77
C LEU A 6 -38.32 -55.98 7.99
N PRO A 7 -37.08 -55.74 8.45
CA PRO A 7 -36.61 -56.26 9.73
C PRO A 7 -37.25 -55.50 10.90
N LYS A 8 -37.73 -56.25 11.91
CA LYS A 8 -38.22 -55.70 13.19
C LYS A 8 -37.02 -55.33 14.07
N GLY A 9 -36.97 -54.12 14.63
CA GLY A 9 -35.87 -53.76 15.55
C GLY A 9 -35.81 -52.35 16.14
N PHE A 10 -36.64 -51.39 15.71
CA PHE A 10 -36.63 -50.05 16.31
C PHE A 10 -37.68 -49.90 17.42
N GLU A 11 -37.20 -49.88 18.67
CA GLU A 11 -38.01 -49.47 19.82
C GLU A 11 -38.39 -47.99 19.77
N LYS A 12 -39.46 -47.66 20.49
CA LYS A 12 -40.15 -46.38 20.46
C LYS A 12 -40.08 -45.72 21.83
N GLY A 13 -39.50 -44.51 21.88
CA GLY A 13 -39.72 -43.57 22.96
C GLY A 13 -38.47 -42.75 23.32
N SER A 14 -38.61 -41.51 23.78
CA SER A 14 -39.81 -40.65 23.81
C SER A 14 -39.38 -39.20 24.10
N SER A 15 -40.33 -38.25 24.00
CA SER A 15 -40.22 -36.84 24.42
C SER A 15 -39.26 -35.93 23.62
N SER A 16 -39.56 -34.64 23.41
CA SER A 16 -40.84 -33.91 23.50
C SER A 16 -40.76 -32.52 22.85
N SER A 17 -41.93 -31.91 22.64
CA SER A 17 -42.18 -30.45 22.53
C SER A 17 -41.54 -29.65 21.37
N ALA A 18 -42.33 -29.55 20.29
CA ALA A 18 -42.75 -28.35 19.55
C ALA A 18 -41.94 -27.03 19.62
N PRO A 19 -41.79 -26.32 18.48
CA PRO A 19 -41.02 -25.07 18.41
C PRO A 19 -41.76 -23.86 19.02
N LYS A 20 -41.09 -23.11 19.89
CA LYS A 20 -41.52 -21.76 20.30
C LYS A 20 -40.89 -20.70 19.40
N LYS A 21 -41.70 -19.69 19.04
CA LYS A 21 -41.31 -18.55 18.19
C LYS A 21 -40.34 -17.60 18.90
N ARG A 22 -39.51 -16.94 18.08
CA ARG A 22 -38.96 -15.58 18.27
C ARG A 22 -38.23 -15.29 19.60
N GLY A 23 -36.91 -15.47 19.57
CA GLY A 23 -35.94 -14.64 20.28
C GLY A 23 -34.88 -14.21 19.26
N ALA A 24 -34.58 -12.92 19.15
CA ALA A 24 -33.68 -12.37 18.15
C ALA A 24 -32.40 -11.85 18.80
N ASP A 25 -31.66 -12.77 19.44
CA ASP A 25 -30.45 -12.44 20.16
C ASP A 25 -29.25 -12.48 19.22
N LYS A 26 -29.13 -11.41 18.43
CA LYS A 26 -27.90 -11.10 17.67
C LYS A 26 -26.77 -10.91 18.67
N MET A 27 -25.87 -11.88 18.78
CA MET A 27 -24.55 -11.67 19.38
C MET A 27 -23.76 -10.67 18.50
N GLY A 28 -23.94 -9.38 18.78
CA GLY A 28 -23.10 -8.32 18.22
C GLY A 28 -21.78 -8.28 18.97
N ILE A 29 -20.67 -8.51 18.27
CA ILE A 29 -19.34 -8.20 18.78
C ILE A 29 -19.21 -6.68 18.75
N SER A 30 -19.42 -6.01 19.88
CA SER A 30 -19.24 -4.57 19.99
C SER A 30 -17.76 -4.23 20.20
N VAL A 31 -17.01 -4.10 19.11
CA VAL A 31 -15.65 -3.52 19.15
C VAL A 31 -15.78 -2.02 19.39
N ALA A 32 -15.48 -1.57 20.60
CA ALA A 32 -15.40 -0.15 20.91
C ALA A 32 -14.03 0.39 20.47
N ILE A 33 -13.97 0.98 19.26
CA ILE A 33 -12.77 1.67 18.78
C ILE A 33 -12.66 3.02 19.51
N GLY A 34 -11.78 3.08 20.50
CA GLY A 34 -11.43 4.31 21.20
C GLY A 34 -10.51 5.19 20.36
N ILE A 35 -11.05 6.09 19.56
CA ILE A 35 -10.25 7.09 18.83
C ILE A 35 -9.60 8.04 19.84
N THR A 36 -8.32 7.82 20.12
CA THR A 36 -7.52 8.75 20.91
C THR A 36 -7.08 9.90 20.01
N ALA A 37 -7.81 11.01 20.06
CA ALA A 37 -7.45 12.22 19.33
C ALA A 37 -6.15 12.82 19.88
N VAL A 38 -5.03 12.58 19.20
CA VAL A 38 -3.78 13.29 19.47
C VAL A 38 -3.87 14.68 18.87
N ALA A 39 -4.06 15.68 19.73
CA ALA A 39 -4.04 17.08 19.31
C ALA A 39 -2.60 17.50 18.96
N LEU A 40 -2.26 17.51 17.67
CA LEU A 40 -1.05 18.16 17.18
C LEU A 40 -1.16 19.67 17.43
N ILE A 41 -0.40 20.15 18.41
CA ILE A 41 -0.34 21.58 18.74
C ILE A 41 0.39 22.32 17.61
N ILE A 42 -0.28 23.37 17.11
CA ILE A 42 0.15 24.24 16.02
C ILE A 42 1.53 24.85 16.32
N GLY A 43 2.38 24.91 15.29
CA GLY A 43 3.77 25.37 15.41
C GLY A 43 3.93 26.87 15.68
N ILE A 44 5.10 27.23 16.21
CA ILE A 44 5.61 28.60 16.25
C ILE A 44 7.03 28.57 15.72
N GLY A 45 7.24 29.17 14.53
CA GLY A 45 8.53 29.15 13.85
C GLY A 45 8.68 30.16 12.70
N PHE A 46 7.71 31.08 12.52
CA PHE A 46 7.82 32.17 11.53
C PHE A 46 8.20 33.48 12.22
N THR A 47 9.50 33.75 12.31
CA THR A 47 10.03 35.09 12.59
C THR A 47 10.59 35.67 11.29
N GLY A 48 9.71 36.19 10.44
CA GLY A 48 10.05 36.66 9.10
C GLY A 48 8.96 37.52 8.51
N VAL A 49 8.91 38.79 8.91
CA VAL A 49 7.99 39.77 8.33
C VAL A 49 8.34 40.05 6.87
N ILE A 50 7.33 40.06 6.01
CA ILE A 50 7.46 40.56 4.63
C ILE A 50 7.60 42.09 4.70
N PRO A 51 8.50 42.68 3.90
CA PRO A 51 8.04 43.79 3.08
C PRO A 51 8.49 43.66 1.61
N MET A 52 7.52 43.70 0.71
CA MET A 52 7.75 44.42 -0.55
C MET A 52 7.87 45.91 -0.18
N GLY A 53 8.91 46.57 -0.67
CA GLY A 53 9.21 47.95 -0.28
C GLY A 53 10.26 48.56 -1.20
N ASP A 54 9.79 49.21 -2.26
CA ASP A 54 10.57 50.18 -3.02
C ASP A 54 10.99 51.37 -2.14
N GLU A 55 12.11 52.00 -2.51
CA GLU A 55 12.51 53.38 -2.14
C GLU A 55 12.56 53.74 -0.62
N THR A 56 13.74 53.91 0.00
CA THR A 56 14.50 55.17 -0.12
C THR A 56 15.83 55.13 0.67
N PHE A 57 16.75 56.04 0.31
CA PHE A 57 18.12 56.16 0.84
C PHE A 57 18.24 57.02 2.11
N SER A 58 19.25 56.72 2.96
CA SER A 58 20.29 57.66 3.47
C SER A 58 21.19 56.91 4.47
N PHE A 59 22.38 56.44 4.06
CA PHE A 59 23.66 57.16 4.06
C PHE A 59 24.13 57.67 5.44
N MET A 60 25.19 57.05 5.96
CA MET A 60 26.28 57.74 6.66
C MET A 60 27.57 56.90 6.57
N GLU A 61 28.50 57.32 5.71
CA GLU A 61 29.84 56.72 5.50
C GLU A 61 30.87 57.46 6.41
N PRO A 62 31.86 56.77 7.03
CA PRO A 62 33.18 56.45 6.41
C PRO A 62 33.73 55.07 6.86
N ALA A 63 34.90 54.50 6.48
CA ALA A 63 35.98 54.78 5.51
C ALA A 63 36.73 53.43 5.20
N PRO A 64 37.61 53.31 4.18
CA PRO A 64 38.04 52.01 3.65
C PRO A 64 39.34 51.42 4.21
N SER A 65 39.33 50.11 4.49
CA SER A 65 40.44 49.11 4.52
C SER A 65 39.86 47.79 5.04
N ALA A 66 40.15 46.57 4.58
CA ALA A 66 41.08 46.02 3.58
C ALA A 66 40.41 44.76 2.94
N PRO A 67 40.96 44.08 1.91
CA PRO A 67 40.29 42.91 1.34
C PRO A 67 40.29 41.73 2.32
N ILE A 68 39.12 41.40 2.87
CA ILE A 68 38.91 40.14 3.59
C ILE A 68 38.80 39.03 2.55
N VAL A 69 39.68 38.02 2.68
CA VAL A 69 39.68 36.85 1.80
C VAL A 69 38.35 36.12 1.91
N GLN A 70 37.73 35.85 0.77
CA GLN A 70 36.52 35.06 0.67
C GLN A 70 36.87 33.59 0.98
N GLU A 71 36.80 33.18 2.25
CA GLU A 71 36.69 31.76 2.55
C GLU A 71 35.34 31.26 2.02
N LYS A 72 35.38 30.14 1.30
CA LYS A 72 34.21 29.48 0.74
C LYS A 72 33.86 28.28 1.61
N PRO A 73 32.83 28.35 2.49
CA PRO A 73 32.30 27.16 3.13
C PRO A 73 31.68 26.27 2.04
N THR A 74 32.39 25.22 1.65
CA THR A 74 31.88 24.20 0.75
C THR A 74 31.35 23.05 1.59
N THR A 75 30.06 23.05 1.86
CA THR A 75 29.38 21.87 2.43
C THR A 75 28.07 21.66 1.68
N PRO A 76 27.95 20.65 0.80
CA PRO A 76 26.66 20.27 0.26
C PRO A 76 25.82 19.68 1.39
N VAL A 77 24.61 20.21 1.60
CA VAL A 77 23.61 19.54 2.42
C VAL A 77 23.13 18.33 1.63
N ILE A 78 23.63 17.16 1.97
CA ILE A 78 23.09 15.90 1.44
C ILE A 78 21.75 15.67 2.12
N GLN A 79 20.67 15.79 1.36
CA GLN A 79 19.34 15.42 1.81
C GLN A 79 19.31 13.89 1.95
N GLN A 80 19.30 13.42 3.21
CA GLN A 80 19.29 12.00 3.51
C GLN A 80 17.88 11.45 3.30
N ALA A 81 17.68 10.69 2.22
CA ALA A 81 16.48 9.88 2.05
C ALA A 81 16.36 8.85 3.19
N PRO A 82 15.14 8.51 3.66
CA PRO A 82 14.94 7.49 4.67
C PRO A 82 15.51 6.16 4.18
N SER A 83 16.37 5.55 4.98
CA SER A 83 16.99 4.25 4.65
C SER A 83 16.07 3.11 5.06
N ALA A 84 15.00 2.89 4.28
CA ALA A 84 14.29 1.61 4.33
C ALA A 84 15.19 0.51 3.74
N THR A 85 15.30 -0.61 4.44
CA THR A 85 16.08 -1.78 3.97
C THR A 85 15.25 -2.58 2.98
N TYR A 86 15.17 -2.09 1.75
CA TYR A 86 14.56 -2.82 0.64
C TYR A 86 15.36 -4.10 0.36
N SER A 87 14.73 -5.25 0.59
CA SER A 87 15.34 -6.54 0.26
C SER A 87 14.87 -6.97 -1.12
N GLN A 88 15.74 -6.89 -2.14
CA GLN A 88 15.53 -7.68 -3.35
C GLN A 88 15.81 -9.14 -3.00
N MET A 89 14.74 -9.89 -2.69
CA MET A 89 14.84 -11.30 -2.35
C MET A 89 14.78 -12.16 -3.61
N GLN A 90 15.69 -13.14 -3.64
CA GLN A 90 16.00 -13.92 -4.82
C GLN A 90 14.83 -14.84 -5.17
N SER A 91 14.30 -14.69 -6.39
CA SER A 91 13.20 -15.48 -6.96
C SER A 91 13.33 -16.97 -6.61
N SER A 92 12.39 -17.46 -5.80
CA SER A 92 12.18 -18.90 -5.66
C SER A 92 11.61 -19.37 -6.99
N SER A 93 12.21 -20.38 -7.62
CA SER A 93 11.91 -20.71 -9.02
C SER A 93 10.49 -21.26 -9.21
N TYR A 94 9.52 -20.36 -9.38
CA TYR A 94 8.20 -20.67 -9.88
C TYR A 94 8.27 -20.98 -11.37
N LEU A 95 7.27 -21.69 -11.89
CA LEU A 95 7.25 -22.05 -13.31
C LEU A 95 6.96 -20.79 -14.12
N SER A 96 8.01 -20.19 -14.68
CA SER A 96 7.92 -19.09 -15.64
C SER A 96 7.00 -19.50 -16.79
N SER A 97 5.76 -19.06 -16.67
CA SER A 97 4.84 -18.92 -17.80
C SER A 97 5.19 -17.62 -18.50
N ASP A 98 4.85 -17.49 -19.78
CA ASP A 98 5.14 -16.26 -20.55
C ASP A 98 4.62 -14.97 -19.86
N ARG A 99 3.68 -15.10 -18.90
CA ARG A 99 2.99 -14.05 -18.15
C ARG A 99 3.62 -13.68 -16.80
N ASP A 100 4.64 -14.41 -16.38
CA ASP A 100 5.31 -14.24 -15.08
C ASP A 100 6.35 -13.12 -15.17
N LEU A 101 6.14 -12.04 -14.42
CA LEU A 101 6.94 -10.82 -14.46
C LEU A 101 7.83 -10.64 -13.22
N ILE A 102 7.87 -11.61 -12.29
CA ILE A 102 8.62 -11.47 -11.02
C ILE A 102 10.13 -11.22 -11.23
N ASP A 103 10.69 -11.76 -12.32
CA ASP A 103 12.08 -11.56 -12.73
C ASP A 103 12.22 -10.57 -13.93
N GLN A 104 11.14 -9.86 -14.29
CA GLN A 104 11.08 -8.92 -15.44
C GLN A 104 10.82 -7.45 -15.04
N LEU A 105 10.23 -7.20 -13.87
CA LEU A 105 10.01 -5.84 -13.34
C LEU A 105 10.95 -5.55 -12.17
N ASP A 106 11.30 -4.27 -11.99
CA ASP A 106 11.97 -3.81 -10.78
C ASP A 106 10.95 -3.69 -9.64
N TRP A 107 11.18 -4.40 -8.54
CA TRP A 107 10.34 -4.32 -7.34
C TRP A 107 11.17 -4.52 -6.07
N SER A 108 10.60 -4.13 -4.93
CA SER A 108 11.11 -4.46 -3.61
C SER A 108 10.00 -4.34 -2.56
N ILE A 109 10.11 -5.10 -1.48
CA ILE A 109 9.17 -5.05 -0.36
C ILE A 109 9.94 -4.78 0.95
N SER A 110 9.38 -3.97 1.84
CA SER A 110 10.01 -3.66 3.14
C SER A 110 9.82 -4.77 4.17
N THR A 111 8.68 -5.48 4.09
CA THR A 111 8.19 -6.43 5.10
C THR A 111 7.52 -7.60 4.39
N GLY A 112 7.96 -8.84 4.67
CA GLY A 112 7.41 -10.03 4.02
C GLY A 112 8.10 -10.40 2.71
N ASP A 113 7.45 -11.23 1.90
CA ASP A 113 7.95 -11.75 0.62
C ASP A 113 6.92 -11.62 -0.51
N VAL A 114 7.39 -11.49 -1.75
CA VAL A 114 6.57 -11.63 -2.98
C VAL A 114 6.67 -13.07 -3.48
N MET A 115 5.52 -13.74 -3.62
CA MET A 115 5.40 -15.16 -4.02
C MET A 115 5.13 -15.37 -5.51
N SER A 116 4.49 -14.42 -6.17
CA SER A 116 4.33 -14.43 -7.63
C SER A 116 3.92 -13.06 -8.13
N MET A 117 4.24 -12.75 -9.39
CA MET A 117 3.84 -11.50 -10.05
C MET A 117 3.49 -11.82 -11.49
N HIS A 118 2.23 -11.70 -11.89
CA HIS A 118 1.78 -12.12 -13.22
C HIS A 118 0.65 -11.27 -13.78
N LEU A 119 0.63 -11.09 -15.10
CA LEU A 119 -0.43 -10.32 -15.75
C LEU A 119 -1.72 -11.13 -15.88
N ASP A 120 -2.87 -10.50 -15.64
CA ASP A 120 -4.16 -10.88 -16.21
C ASP A 120 -4.56 -9.94 -17.35
N LYS A 121 -4.95 -10.54 -18.49
CA LYS A 121 -5.32 -9.85 -19.74
C LYS A 121 -6.84 -9.77 -19.90
N GLY A 122 -7.60 -10.54 -19.11
CA GLY A 122 -9.05 -10.36 -19.01
C GLY A 122 -9.41 -9.11 -18.21
N SER A 123 -8.55 -8.73 -17.26
CA SER A 123 -8.78 -7.67 -16.27
C SER A 123 -7.86 -6.44 -16.45
N SER A 124 -6.99 -6.43 -17.48
CA SER A 124 -5.95 -5.40 -17.69
C SER A 124 -5.11 -5.11 -16.43
N SER A 125 -4.70 -6.17 -15.72
CA SER A 125 -4.10 -6.05 -14.38
C SER A 125 -2.81 -6.84 -14.18
N LEU A 126 -2.00 -6.40 -13.23
CA LEU A 126 -0.86 -7.13 -12.68
C LEU A 126 -1.25 -7.66 -11.30
N VAL A 127 -1.25 -8.98 -11.13
CA VAL A 127 -1.57 -9.66 -9.89
C VAL A 127 -0.29 -10.09 -9.19
N ILE A 128 -0.10 -9.59 -7.97
CA ILE A 128 1.04 -9.86 -7.10
C ILE A 128 0.51 -10.61 -5.87
N GLN A 129 1.10 -11.77 -5.56
CA GLN A 129 0.82 -12.48 -4.32
C GLN A 129 1.95 -12.26 -3.32
N THR A 130 1.60 -12.00 -2.06
CA THR A 130 2.53 -11.67 -0.98
C THR A 130 2.29 -12.51 0.25
N ILE A 131 3.29 -12.55 1.13
CA ILE A 131 3.14 -13.00 2.52
C ILE A 131 3.71 -11.90 3.40
N THR A 132 2.85 -11.14 4.08
CA THR A 132 3.24 -10.06 5.00
C THR A 132 2.82 -10.40 6.43
N ALA A 133 3.68 -10.12 7.41
CA ALA A 133 3.41 -10.42 8.84
C ALA A 133 3.13 -9.15 9.67
N ASP A 134 3.70 -8.04 9.26
CA ASP A 134 3.52 -6.70 9.82
C ASP A 134 3.28 -5.73 8.64
N ASP A 135 2.92 -4.47 8.94
CA ASP A 135 2.75 -3.43 7.92
C ASP A 135 4.05 -3.21 7.13
N GLY A 136 3.94 -2.78 5.87
CA GLY A 136 5.08 -2.51 5.01
C GLY A 136 4.76 -1.68 3.78
N GLU A 137 5.73 -1.58 2.88
CA GLU A 137 5.61 -0.92 1.58
C GLU A 137 6.10 -1.87 0.49
N LEU A 138 5.37 -1.93 -0.62
CA LEU A 138 5.75 -2.59 -1.86
C LEU A 138 6.02 -1.53 -2.93
N PHE A 139 7.27 -1.45 -3.38
CA PHE A 139 7.66 -0.72 -4.57
C PHE A 139 7.54 -1.62 -5.80
N VAL A 140 6.93 -1.10 -6.89
CA VAL A 140 6.92 -1.73 -8.22
C VAL A 140 7.14 -0.66 -9.29
N GLY A 141 8.21 -0.80 -10.08
CA GLY A 141 8.42 -0.06 -11.32
C GLY A 141 7.74 -0.79 -12.48
N LEU A 142 6.61 -0.26 -12.96
CA LEU A 142 5.88 -0.85 -14.08
C LEU A 142 6.58 -0.58 -15.43
N ASN A 143 6.33 -1.44 -16.41
CA ASN A 143 6.77 -1.25 -17.79
C ASN A 143 5.56 -1.25 -18.74
N ALA A 144 5.45 -0.18 -19.54
CA ALA A 144 4.40 0.05 -20.53
C ALA A 144 4.33 -1.01 -21.65
N ASP A 145 5.41 -1.78 -21.89
CA ASP A 145 5.38 -2.93 -22.79
C ASP A 145 4.52 -4.09 -22.26
N TYR A 146 4.25 -4.12 -20.94
CA TYR A 146 3.51 -5.18 -20.25
C TYR A 146 2.16 -4.70 -19.69
N ILE A 147 2.10 -3.51 -19.10
CA ILE A 147 0.89 -2.94 -18.48
C ILE A 147 0.95 -1.42 -18.48
N GLY A 148 -0.19 -0.76 -18.72
CA GLY A 148 -0.26 0.70 -18.69
C GLY A 148 -1.69 1.24 -18.63
N SER A 149 -1.80 2.55 -18.52
CA SER A 149 -3.07 3.27 -18.55
C SER A 149 -3.03 4.46 -19.50
N ASP A 150 -4.15 4.71 -20.20
CA ASP A 150 -4.28 5.77 -21.20
C ASP A 150 -4.24 7.18 -20.58
N ASP A 151 -4.65 7.31 -19.31
CA ASP A 151 -4.55 8.55 -18.52
C ASP A 151 -3.32 8.59 -17.60
N GLY A 152 -2.51 7.53 -17.60
CA GLY A 152 -1.33 7.39 -16.74
C GLY A 152 -1.62 7.06 -15.28
N THR A 153 -2.88 6.82 -14.88
CA THR A 153 -3.25 6.44 -13.51
C THR A 153 -3.52 4.94 -13.38
N PHE A 154 -3.30 4.37 -12.20
CA PHE A 154 -3.62 2.97 -11.92
C PHE A 154 -4.60 2.85 -10.75
N PHE A 155 -5.44 1.83 -10.80
CA PHE A 155 -6.35 1.51 -9.70
C PHE A 155 -5.79 0.32 -8.92
N ILE A 156 -5.61 0.48 -7.61
CA ILE A 156 -4.96 -0.52 -6.76
C ILE A 156 -6.02 -1.23 -5.91
N LEU A 157 -5.99 -2.56 -5.95
CA LEU A 157 -6.69 -3.41 -5.00
C LEU A 157 -5.69 -4.08 -4.07
N VAL A 158 -5.96 -4.09 -2.77
CA VAL A 158 -5.31 -4.97 -1.78
C VAL A 158 -6.39 -5.87 -1.18
N ASP A 159 -6.18 -7.18 -1.23
CA ASP A 159 -7.13 -8.23 -0.83
C ASP A 159 -8.55 -8.02 -1.37
N ASN A 160 -8.62 -7.65 -2.66
CA ASN A 160 -9.84 -7.31 -3.39
C ASN A 160 -10.64 -6.11 -2.84
N GLN A 161 -10.08 -5.28 -1.96
CA GLN A 161 -10.62 -3.98 -1.56
C GLN A 161 -9.86 -2.84 -2.26
N GLU A 162 -10.55 -1.74 -2.57
CA GLU A 162 -9.94 -0.51 -3.07
C GLU A 162 -8.93 0.04 -2.07
N HIS A 163 -7.73 0.39 -2.56
CA HIS A 163 -6.61 0.80 -1.73
C HIS A 163 -6.09 2.18 -2.15
N GLU A 164 -6.32 3.18 -1.31
CA GLU A 164 -5.96 4.58 -1.57
C GLU A 164 -4.57 4.97 -1.02
N ASP A 165 -3.99 4.17 -0.11
CA ASP A 165 -2.72 4.50 0.58
C ASP A 165 -1.49 4.10 -0.27
N TYR A 166 -1.31 4.75 -1.42
CA TYR A 166 -0.13 4.60 -2.29
C TYR A 166 0.37 5.93 -2.85
N GLU A 167 1.66 6.01 -3.16
CA GLU A 167 2.26 7.09 -3.95
C GLU A 167 2.59 6.60 -5.37
N GLN A 168 2.45 7.49 -6.36
CA GLN A 168 2.75 7.20 -7.76
C GLN A 168 3.67 8.27 -8.37
N ALA A 169 4.73 7.82 -9.03
CA ALA A 169 5.67 8.65 -9.78
C ALA A 169 5.79 8.14 -11.24
N GLY A 170 4.76 8.42 -12.05
CA GLY A 170 4.71 7.93 -13.43
C GLY A 170 4.38 6.44 -13.47
N MET A 171 5.32 5.58 -13.86
CA MET A 171 5.15 4.12 -13.83
C MET A 171 5.61 3.48 -12.51
N ASP A 172 6.24 4.25 -11.63
CA ASP A 172 6.72 3.80 -10.32
C ASP A 172 5.60 3.92 -9.29
N LEU A 173 5.31 2.83 -8.57
CA LEU A 173 4.28 2.74 -7.53
C LEU A 173 4.89 2.35 -6.18
N TYR A 174 4.49 3.04 -5.12
CA TYR A 174 4.86 2.79 -3.73
C TYR A 174 3.58 2.52 -2.93
N ILE A 175 3.26 1.24 -2.70
CA ILE A 175 1.98 0.79 -2.18
C ILE A 175 2.15 0.39 -0.71
N ASN A 176 1.48 1.06 0.22
CA ASN A 176 1.48 0.63 1.62
C ASN A 176 0.67 -0.67 1.75
N LEU A 177 1.22 -1.67 2.41
CA LEU A 177 0.58 -2.96 2.65
C LEU A 177 0.25 -3.09 4.15
N PRO A 178 -1.02 -3.31 4.52
CA PRO A 178 -1.37 -3.66 5.89
C PRO A 178 -0.86 -5.06 6.24
N ALA A 179 -0.59 -5.30 7.52
CA ALA A 179 -0.19 -6.61 8.03
C ALA A 179 -1.18 -7.72 7.62
N GLY A 180 -0.67 -8.74 6.93
CA GLY A 180 -1.47 -9.86 6.44
C GLY A 180 -2.03 -9.69 5.03
N ALA A 181 -1.62 -8.65 4.28
CA ALA A 181 -1.91 -8.53 2.85
C ALA A 181 -1.37 -9.74 2.04
N GLU A 182 -2.28 -10.45 1.36
CA GLU A 182 -1.99 -11.67 0.60
C GLU A 182 -1.99 -11.43 -0.92
N LYS A 183 -2.80 -10.47 -1.41
CA LYS A 183 -2.93 -10.17 -2.84
C LYS A 183 -2.98 -8.66 -3.11
N ILE A 184 -2.11 -8.20 -4.01
CA ILE A 184 -2.21 -6.89 -4.65
C ILE A 184 -2.65 -7.11 -6.10
N GLU A 185 -3.52 -6.25 -6.61
CA GLU A 185 -3.88 -6.21 -8.03
C GLU A 185 -3.85 -4.76 -8.53
N ILE A 186 -2.96 -4.50 -9.48
CA ILE A 186 -2.70 -3.18 -10.08
C ILE A 186 -3.41 -3.16 -11.43
N ILE A 187 -4.47 -2.35 -11.56
CA ILE A 187 -5.35 -2.33 -12.73
C ILE A 187 -5.04 -1.09 -13.58
N GLY A 188 -4.78 -1.30 -14.87
CA GLY A 188 -4.59 -0.25 -15.87
C GLY A 188 -5.68 -0.27 -16.96
N SER A 189 -5.44 0.47 -18.04
CA SER A 189 -6.28 0.42 -19.24
C SER A 189 -6.01 -0.84 -20.07
N TYR A 190 -4.76 -1.29 -20.12
CA TYR A 190 -4.33 -2.45 -20.91
C TYR A 190 -3.29 -3.32 -20.19
N ALA A 191 -3.31 -4.61 -20.52
CA ALA A 191 -2.20 -5.54 -20.26
C ALA A 191 -1.79 -6.23 -21.57
N ILE A 192 -0.50 -6.34 -21.83
CA ILE A 192 0.10 -6.84 -23.07
C ILE A 192 1.07 -7.98 -22.72
N LEU A 193 1.23 -8.89 -23.70
CA LEU A 193 2.15 -10.01 -23.69
C LEU A 193 2.41 -10.42 -25.13
#